data_AF-A0A0Q7QEI6-F1
#
_entry.id   AF-A0A0Q7QEI6-F1
#
_cell.length_a   1.000
_cell.length_b   1.000
_cell.length_c   1.000
_cell.angle_alpha   90.00
_cell.angle_beta   90.00
_cell.angle_gamma   90.00
#
_symmetry.space_group_name_H-M   'P 1'
#
loop_
_entity.id
_entity.type
_entity.pdbx_description
1 polymer ?
#
loop_
_entity_poly.entity_id
_entity_poly.type
_entity_poly.pdbx_seq_one_letter_code
_entity_poly.pdbx_strand_id
1 'polypeptide(L)'
;MATRIRIKMNDQGVRDVLRSEGVRADLLRRAQAMADAGGEGMEASSEVGQIRARATVRTATPDAMRAEAEDRALTRAIDAGRG
;
A
#
# COMPACT_ATOMS: atom_id res chain seq x y z
N MET A 1 25.80 -40.28 12.98
CA MET A 1 25.90 -39.15 12.02
C MET A 1 24.71 -38.25 12.24
N ALA A 2 24.90 -36.94 12.42
CA ALA A 2 23.78 -36.01 12.63
C ALA A 2 23.09 -35.69 11.30
N THR A 3 21.78 -35.90 11.22
CA THR A 3 20.97 -35.57 10.05
C THR A 3 20.89 -34.04 9.91
N ARG A 4 21.28 -33.50 8.75
CA ARG A 4 21.19 -32.06 8.48
C ARG A 4 19.72 -31.69 8.25
N ILE A 5 19.07 -31.11 9.25
CA ILE A 5 17.71 -30.57 9.13
C ILE A 5 17.77 -29.31 8.25
N ARG A 6 16.90 -29.23 7.23
CA ARG A 6 16.73 -28.06 6.37
C ARG A 6 15.38 -27.41 6.65
N ILE A 7 15.40 -26.22 7.22
CA ILE A 7 14.21 -25.39 7.41
C ILE A 7 14.08 -24.48 6.18
N LYS A 8 12.89 -24.43 5.59
CA LYS A 8 12.54 -23.56 4.46
C LYS A 8 11.27 -22.77 4.77
N MET A 9 11.16 -21.58 4.19
CA MET A 9 9.93 -20.79 4.25
C MET A 9 8.83 -21.46 3.43
N ASN A 10 7.60 -21.37 3.91
CA ASN A 10 6.43 -21.81 3.14
C ASN A 10 5.99 -20.67 2.21
N ASP A 11 6.54 -20.64 1.01
CA ASP A 11 6.27 -19.58 0.03
C ASP A 11 4.79 -19.44 -0.29
N GLN A 12 4.05 -20.56 -0.33
CA GLN A 12 2.61 -20.54 -0.55
C GLN A 12 1.89 -19.87 0.62
N GLY A 13 2.19 -20.29 1.85
CA GLY A 13 1.61 -19.69 3.05
C GLY A 13 1.91 -18.20 3.17
N VAL A 14 3.11 -17.75 2.77
CA VAL A 14 3.45 -16.32 2.73
C VAL A 14 2.58 -15.58 1.72
N ARG A 15 2.39 -16.12 0.51
CA ARG A 15 1.52 -15.51 -0.51
C ARG A 15 0.07 -15.45 -0.07
N ASP A 16 -0.42 -16.47 0.61
CA ASP A 16 -1.79 -16.53 1.12
C ASP A 16 -2.02 -15.41 2.16
N VAL A 17 -1.06 -15.22 3.07
CA VAL A 17 -1.09 -14.10 4.03
C VAL A 17 -1.04 -12.75 3.32
N LEU A 18 -0.13 -12.56 2.36
CA LEU A 18 0.01 -11.28 1.63
C LEU A 18 -1.22 -10.95 0.76
N ARG A 19 -2.06 -11.93 0.44
CA ARG A 19 -3.30 -11.77 -0.33
C ARG A 19 -4.56 -11.73 0.55
N SER A 20 -4.40 -11.90 1.85
CA SER A 20 -5.51 -11.91 2.79
C SER A 20 -6.24 -10.57 2.81
N GLU A 21 -7.54 -10.62 3.11
CA GLU A 21 -8.36 -9.42 3.17
C GLU A 21 -7.92 -8.47 4.28
N GLY A 22 -7.38 -8.99 5.39
CA GLY A 22 -6.81 -8.16 6.46
C GLY A 22 -5.62 -7.30 5.99
N VAL A 23 -4.72 -7.88 5.19
CA VAL A 23 -3.59 -7.13 4.60
C VAL A 23 -4.10 -6.11 3.59
N ARG A 24 -5.06 -6.47 2.74
CA ARG A 24 -5.65 -5.53 1.79
C ARG A 24 -6.34 -4.36 2.49
N ALA A 25 -7.13 -4.63 3.52
CA ALA A 25 -7.83 -3.61 4.31
C ALA A 25 -6.87 -2.67 5.04
N ASP A 26 -5.79 -3.21 5.64
CA ASP A 26 -4.76 -2.37 6.26
C ASP A 26 -4.06 -1.46 5.25
N LEU A 27 -3.68 -2.00 4.09
CA LEU A 27 -3.08 -1.20 3.02
C LEU A 27 -4.03 -0.10 2.51
N LEU A 28 -5.32 -0.42 2.34
CA LEU A 28 -6.33 0.57 1.95
C LEU A 28 -6.48 1.66 3.01
N ARG A 29 -6.54 1.31 4.29
CA ARG A 29 -6.62 2.26 5.40
C ARG A 29 -5.43 3.23 5.39
N ARG A 30 -4.21 2.72 5.20
CA ARG A 30 -2.99 3.55 5.11
C ARG A 30 -3.02 4.46 3.89
N ALA A 31 -3.45 3.95 2.73
CA ALA A 31 -3.59 4.74 1.51
C ALA A 31 -4.65 5.84 1.66
N GLN A 32 -5.76 5.55 2.33
CA GLN A 32 -6.79 6.55 2.62
C GLN A 32 -6.24 7.67 3.52
N ALA A 33 -5.48 7.32 4.57
CA ALA A 33 -4.83 8.32 5.42
C ALA A 33 -3.87 9.24 4.64
N MET A 34 -3.14 8.68 3.66
CA MET A 34 -2.30 9.48 2.75
C MET A 34 -3.13 10.37 1.82
N ALA A 35 -4.23 9.86 1.26
CA ALA A 35 -5.12 10.64 0.40
C ALA A 35 -5.75 11.81 1.18
N ASP A 36 -6.28 11.55 2.37
CA ASP A 36 -6.90 12.56 3.22
C ASP A 36 -5.88 13.66 3.61
N ALA A 37 -4.64 13.27 3.94
CA ALA A 37 -3.57 14.21 4.25
C ALA A 37 -3.03 14.96 3.01
N GLY A 38 -3.11 14.36 1.82
CA GLY A 38 -2.72 14.96 0.56
C GLY A 38 -3.75 15.95 0.00
N GLY A 39 -4.99 15.89 0.48
CA GLY A 39 -6.04 16.86 0.18
C GLY A 39 -6.97 16.46 -0.97
N GLU A 40 -7.77 17.43 -1.42
CA GLU A 40 -8.81 17.21 -2.42
C GLU A 40 -8.24 16.68 -3.75
N GLY A 41 -8.96 15.73 -4.36
CA GLY A 41 -8.57 15.11 -5.62
C GLY A 41 -7.50 14.03 -5.50
N MET A 42 -7.05 13.69 -4.28
CA MET A 42 -6.26 12.48 -4.01
C MET A 42 -7.22 11.30 -3.80
N GLU A 43 -7.01 10.21 -4.54
CA GLU A 43 -7.86 9.02 -4.46
C GLU A 43 -7.04 7.78 -4.10
N ALA A 44 -7.48 7.07 -3.07
CA ALA A 44 -6.92 5.80 -2.64
C ALA A 44 -7.71 4.62 -3.21
N SER A 45 -7.00 3.56 -3.62
CA SER A 45 -7.60 2.29 -3.99
C SER A 45 -6.71 1.12 -3.58
N SER A 46 -7.30 -0.06 -3.46
CA SER A 46 -6.55 -1.29 -3.17
C SER A 46 -7.04 -2.46 -4.02
N GLU A 47 -6.11 -3.33 -4.38
CA GLU A 47 -6.37 -4.52 -5.17
C GLU A 47 -5.45 -5.68 -4.76
N VAL A 48 -5.92 -6.91 -4.98
CA VAL A 48 -5.11 -8.12 -4.80
C VAL A 48 -4.55 -8.56 -6.14
N GLY A 49 -3.23 -8.45 -6.30
CA GLY A 49 -2.54 -8.90 -7.50
C GLY A 49 -2.17 -10.39 -7.48
N GLN A 50 -1.25 -10.77 -8.37
CA GLN A 50 -0.82 -12.17 -8.53
C GLN A 50 -0.10 -12.74 -7.29
N ILE A 51 0.50 -11.92 -6.43
CA ILE A 51 1.28 -12.42 -5.28
C ILE A 51 1.01 -11.70 -3.96
N ARG A 52 0.34 -10.54 -3.98
CA ARG A 52 0.09 -9.71 -2.80
C ARG A 52 -1.02 -8.70 -3.05
N ALA A 53 -1.62 -8.20 -1.99
CA ALA A 53 -2.37 -6.96 -2.01
C ALA A 53 -1.44 -5.76 -2.20
N ARG A 54 -1.94 -4.72 -2.89
CA ARG A 54 -1.32 -3.41 -2.99
C ARG A 54 -2.37 -2.33 -2.84
N ALA A 55 -1.95 -1.16 -2.37
CA ALA A 55 -2.75 0.04 -2.41
C ALA A 55 -2.00 1.13 -3.17
N THR A 56 -2.76 2.00 -3.83
CA THR A 56 -2.26 3.10 -4.65
C THR A 56 -3.01 4.36 -4.25
N VAL A 57 -2.29 5.48 -4.17
CA VAL A 57 -2.89 6.81 -4.10
C VAL A 57 -2.52 7.56 -5.37
N ARG A 58 -3.50 8.20 -6.01
CA ARG A 58 -3.29 8.96 -7.24
C ARG A 58 -3.92 10.33 -7.18
N THR A 59 -3.34 11.28 -7.91
CA THR A 59 -3.95 12.58 -8.22
C THR A 59 -5.03 12.38 -9.29
N ALA A 60 -6.29 12.36 -8.89
CA ALA A 60 -7.42 12.11 -9.77
C ALA A 60 -7.88 13.35 -10.54
N THR A 61 -7.51 14.55 -10.09
CA THR A 61 -7.90 15.82 -10.70
C THR A 61 -6.69 16.63 -11.21
N PRO A 62 -6.88 17.54 -12.19
CA PRO A 62 -5.84 18.48 -12.62
C PRO A 62 -5.27 19.33 -11.48
N ASP A 63 -6.12 19.72 -10.52
CA ASP A 63 -5.68 20.53 -9.38
C ASP A 63 -4.82 19.71 -8.41
N ALA A 64 -5.16 18.45 -8.16
CA ALA A 64 -4.32 17.55 -7.37
C ALA A 64 -2.97 17.28 -8.07
N MET A 65 -2.98 17.13 -9.41
CA MET A 65 -1.74 16.99 -10.20
C MET A 65 -0.84 18.23 -10.05
N ARG A 66 -1.43 19.44 -10.12
CA ARG A 66 -0.69 20.69 -9.92
C ARG A 66 -0.14 20.80 -8.50
N ALA A 67 -0.96 20.51 -7.48
CA ALA A 67 -0.57 20.54 -6.08
C ALA A 67 0.58 19.55 -5.77
N GLU A 68 0.59 18.37 -6.40
CA GLU A 68 1.73 17.47 -6.30
C GLU A 68 2.97 18.03 -7.03
N ALA A 69 2.82 18.57 -8.24
CA ALA A 69 3.93 19.08 -9.02
C ALA A 69 4.61 20.31 -8.40
N GLU A 70 3.84 21.22 -7.81
CA GLU A 70 4.31 22.48 -7.25
C GLU A 70 4.68 22.34 -5.76
N ASP A 71 3.82 21.67 -4.98
CA ASP A 71 3.91 21.66 -3.51
C ASP A 71 4.21 20.29 -2.91
N ARG A 72 4.33 19.24 -3.74
CA ARG A 72 4.55 17.85 -3.32
C ARG A 72 3.48 17.36 -2.35
N ALA A 73 2.23 17.78 -2.54
CA ALA A 73 1.11 17.57 -1.63
C ALA A 73 0.90 16.10 -1.19
N LEU A 74 1.00 15.14 -2.10
CA LEU A 74 0.92 13.71 -1.82
C LEU A 74 2.26 13.15 -1.34
N THR A 75 3.38 13.56 -1.95
CA THR A 75 4.72 13.07 -1.53
C THR A 75 5.03 13.42 -0.07
N ARG A 76 4.67 14.61 0.40
CA ARG A 76 4.82 14.99 1.82
C ARG A 76 3.85 14.25 2.76
N ALA A 77 2.77 13.69 2.22
CA ALA A 77 1.75 12.97 2.97
C ALA A 77 2.09 11.49 3.21
N ILE A 78 3.22 10.98 2.67
CA ILE A 78 3.65 9.58 2.82
C ILE A 78 3.66 9.12 4.29
N ASP A 79 4.06 9.98 5.21
CA ASP A 79 4.16 9.62 6.62
C ASP A 79 2.80 9.35 7.28
N ALA A 80 1.70 9.87 6.71
CA ALA A 80 0.35 9.57 7.18
C ALA A 80 -0.02 8.07 7.03
N GLY A 81 0.66 7.33 6.14
CA GLY A 81 0.46 5.90 5.96
C GLY A 81 1.24 4.99 6.93
N ARG A 82 2.05 5.55 7.85
CA ARG A 82 2.96 4.74 8.70
C ARG A 82 2.30 4.10 9.92
N GLY A 83 1.16 4.61 10.39
CA GLY A 83 0.37 4.03 11.48
C GLY A 83 -0.49 2.87 11.02
#